data_AF-A0AA92NY39-F1
#
_entry.id   AF-A0AA92NY39-F1
#
_cell.length_a   1.000
_cell.length_b   1.000
_cell.length_c   1.000
_cell.angle_alpha   90.00
_cell.angle_beta   90.00
_cell.angle_gamma   90.00
#
_symmetry.space_group_name_H-M   'P 1'
#
loop_
_entity.id
_entity.type
_entity.pdbx_description
1 polymer ?
#
loop_
_entity_poly.entity_id
_entity_poly.type
_entity_poly.pdbx_seq_one_letter_code
_entity_poly.pdbx_strand_id
1 'polypeptide(L)'
;MRSTLVGLIYGLVTMFFLSFIISFLGDFAAGGMAVGGASFGGWLWFFATSLFPVSIISGISGYFQAFRNIRLWGYWVLCAFLGFIIPLFMGSVGATLMLILEYGFERVMTPSTEITANDIMHDYFKLAPLYALIVLPVTTPFLALWLKGMQAFLTYVENKWKKETL
;
A
#
# COMPACT_ATOMS: atom_id res chain seq x y z
N MET A 1 -7.13 5.57 21.15
CA MET A 1 -8.22 5.21 20.21
C MET A 1 -8.47 6.29 19.16
N ARG A 2 -8.61 7.57 19.55
CA ARG A 2 -8.92 8.65 18.59
C ARG A 2 -7.84 8.87 17.51
N SER A 3 -6.56 8.93 17.88
CA SER A 3 -5.46 9.07 16.90
C SER A 3 -5.32 7.85 15.98
N THR A 4 -5.69 6.66 16.44
CA THR A 4 -5.79 5.44 15.62
C THR A 4 -6.84 5.59 14.53
N LEU A 5 -8.04 6.08 14.88
CA LEU A 5 -9.13 6.30 13.92
C LEU A 5 -8.75 7.38 12.89
N VAL A 6 -8.16 8.49 13.33
CA VAL A 6 -7.65 9.52 12.43
C VAL A 6 -6.58 8.95 11.51
N GLY A 7 -5.72 8.09 12.03
CA GLY A 7 -4.71 7.40 11.22
C GLY A 7 -5.30 6.45 10.18
N LEU A 8 -6.29 5.64 10.55
CA LEU A 8 -7.03 4.78 9.61
C LEU A 8 -7.66 5.61 8.49
N ILE A 9 -8.36 6.69 8.82
CA ILE A 9 -8.98 7.59 7.84
C ILE A 9 -7.91 8.21 6.93
N TYR A 10 -6.79 8.66 7.51
CA TYR A 10 -5.68 9.22 6.73
C TYR A 10 -5.13 8.20 5.72
N GLY A 11 -4.93 6.94 6.13
CA GLY A 11 -4.46 5.88 5.23
C GLY A 11 -5.45 5.56 4.12
N LEU A 12 -6.73 5.41 4.47
CA LEU A 12 -7.80 5.16 3.49
C LEU A 12 -7.86 6.28 2.44
N VAL A 13 -7.90 7.54 2.88
CA VAL A 13 -8.02 8.70 2.00
C VAL A 13 -6.77 8.85 1.14
N THR A 14 -5.58 8.79 1.74
CA THR A 14 -4.32 8.94 0.98
C THR A 14 -4.15 7.81 -0.03
N MET A 15 -4.43 6.56 0.34
CA MET A 15 -4.26 5.44 -0.58
C MET A 15 -5.33 5.42 -1.68
N PHE A 16 -6.55 5.91 -1.41
CA PHE A 16 -7.55 6.12 -2.44
C PHE A 16 -7.07 7.09 -3.52
N PHE A 17 -6.57 8.27 -3.13
CA PHE A 17 -6.05 9.25 -4.09
C PHE A 17 -4.78 8.77 -4.79
N LEU A 18 -3.83 8.17 -4.06
CA LEU A 18 -2.60 7.65 -4.65
C LEU A 18 -2.89 6.54 -5.66
N SER A 19 -3.80 5.62 -5.34
CA SER A 19 -4.19 4.58 -6.28
C SER A 19 -4.84 5.18 -7.52
N PHE A 20 -5.73 6.16 -7.37
CA PHE A 20 -6.30 6.87 -8.52
C PHE A 20 -5.22 7.51 -9.41
N ILE A 21 -4.24 8.18 -8.82
CA ILE A 21 -3.13 8.81 -9.54
C ILE A 21 -2.27 7.75 -10.24
N ILE A 22 -1.91 6.67 -9.55
CA ILE A 22 -1.08 5.59 -10.10
C ILE A 22 -1.80 4.89 -11.24
N SER A 23 -3.10 4.59 -11.09
CA SER A 23 -3.92 4.04 -12.17
C SER A 23 -3.91 4.94 -13.40
N PHE A 24 -4.11 6.24 -13.20
CA PHE A 24 -4.12 7.22 -14.28
C PHE A 24 -2.76 7.33 -14.99
N LEU A 25 -1.66 7.40 -14.22
CA LEU A 25 -0.30 7.46 -14.76
C LEU A 25 0.10 6.16 -15.45
N GLY A 26 -0.30 5.03 -14.91
CA GLY A 26 -0.07 3.70 -15.46
C GLY A 26 -0.75 3.52 -16.82
N ASP A 27 -2.02 3.88 -16.92
CA ASP A 27 -2.76 3.86 -18.19
C ASP A 27 -2.17 4.84 -19.21
N PHE A 28 -1.69 6.00 -18.77
CA PHE A 28 -0.98 6.95 -19.64
C PHE A 28 0.30 6.33 -20.21
N ALA A 29 1.14 5.76 -19.34
CA ALA A 29 2.43 5.16 -19.72
C ALA A 29 2.27 3.92 -20.62
N ALA A 30 1.19 3.16 -20.44
CA ALA A 30 0.87 1.98 -21.25
C ALA A 30 0.24 2.33 -22.61
N GLY A 31 0.03 3.61 -22.93
CA GLY A 31 -0.59 4.04 -24.18
C GLY A 31 -2.12 3.91 -24.20
N GLY A 32 -2.77 3.64 -23.06
CA GLY A 32 -4.21 3.43 -22.94
C GLY A 32 -5.06 4.64 -23.37
N MET A 33 -4.51 5.86 -23.26
CA MET A 33 -5.19 7.07 -23.76
C MET A 33 -5.32 7.14 -25.28
N ALA A 34 -4.42 6.49 -26.04
CA ALA A 34 -4.52 6.45 -27.50
C ALA A 34 -5.60 5.48 -28.00
N VAL A 35 -6.07 4.56 -27.15
CA VAL A 35 -7.06 3.53 -27.46
C VAL A 35 -8.41 3.80 -26.76
N GLY A 36 -8.56 4.98 -26.13
CA GLY A 36 -9.81 5.39 -25.46
C GLY A 36 -10.09 4.68 -24.13
N GLY A 37 -9.11 3.96 -23.56
CA GLY A 37 -9.28 3.18 -22.33
C GLY A 37 -8.42 3.71 -21.19
N ALA A 38 -8.95 4.68 -20.43
CA ALA A 38 -8.57 4.80 -19.02
C ALA A 38 -9.36 3.71 -18.28
N SER A 39 -8.87 2.47 -18.30
CA SER A 39 -9.60 1.34 -17.72
C SER A 39 -9.21 1.21 -16.25
N PHE A 40 -10.13 1.60 -15.37
CA PHE A 40 -9.99 1.44 -13.93
C PHE A 40 -9.71 -0.02 -13.50
N GLY A 41 -10.06 -0.99 -14.35
CA GLY A 41 -9.90 -2.42 -14.10
C GLY A 41 -8.45 -2.89 -14.02
N GLY A 42 -7.55 -2.34 -14.84
CA GLY A 42 -6.14 -2.75 -14.91
C GLY A 42 -5.31 -2.42 -13.67
N TRP A 43 -5.80 -1.50 -12.83
CA TRP A 43 -5.10 -1.01 -11.63
C TRP A 43 -5.93 -1.11 -10.36
N LEU A 44 -7.17 -1.62 -10.45
CA LEU A 44 -8.03 -1.91 -9.30
C LEU A 44 -7.33 -2.86 -8.32
N TRP A 45 -6.46 -3.74 -8.82
CA TRP A 45 -5.64 -4.61 -7.98
C TRP A 45 -4.65 -3.85 -7.13
N PHE A 46 -4.01 -2.82 -7.68
CA PHE A 46 -3.09 -1.98 -6.95
C PHE A 46 -3.81 -1.30 -5.78
N PHE A 47 -5.04 -0.82 -6.01
CA PHE A 47 -5.91 -0.28 -4.98
C PHE A 47 -6.33 -1.33 -3.94
N ALA A 48 -6.93 -2.45 -4.38
CA ALA A 48 -7.47 -3.48 -3.50
C ALA A 48 -6.41 -4.08 -2.55
N THR A 49 -5.17 -4.13 -3.02
CA THR A 49 -4.09 -4.87 -2.35
C THR A 49 -3.18 -3.98 -1.52
N SER A 50 -3.14 -2.67 -1.80
CA SER A 50 -2.43 -1.68 -0.99
C SER A 50 -3.30 -1.01 0.06
N LEU A 51 -4.61 -0.87 -0.18
CA LEU A 51 -5.52 -0.16 0.71
C LEU A 51 -5.51 -0.75 2.13
N PHE A 52 -5.62 -2.07 2.23
CA PHE A 52 -5.64 -2.77 3.51
C PHE A 52 -4.34 -2.61 4.31
N PRO A 53 -3.15 -2.99 3.79
CA PRO A 53 -1.90 -2.84 4.54
C PRO A 53 -1.59 -1.37 4.86
N VAL A 54 -1.83 -0.44 3.93
CA VAL A 54 -1.57 0.99 4.17
C VAL A 54 -2.48 1.56 5.25
N SER A 55 -3.77 1.19 5.26
CA SER A 55 -4.72 1.65 6.28
C SER A 55 -4.40 1.08 7.65
N ILE A 56 -4.00 -0.20 7.74
CA ILE A 56 -3.57 -0.79 9.01
C ILE A 56 -2.29 -0.12 9.50
N ILE A 57 -1.30 0.04 8.63
CA ILE A 57 -0.04 0.70 8.97
C ILE A 57 -0.30 2.12 9.44
N SER A 58 -1.19 2.88 8.78
CA SER A 58 -1.54 4.23 9.20
C SER A 58 -2.31 4.24 10.52
N GLY A 59 -3.23 3.29 10.76
CA GLY A 59 -3.93 3.15 12.02
C GLY A 59 -2.98 2.90 13.19
N ILE A 60 -2.06 1.94 13.02
CA ILE A 60 -1.02 1.62 14.00
C ILE A 60 -0.08 2.81 14.20
N SER A 61 0.38 3.43 13.12
CA SER A 61 1.21 4.63 13.17
C SER A 61 0.49 5.75 13.90
N GLY A 62 -0.82 5.91 13.70
CA GLY A 62 -1.65 6.91 14.39
C GLY A 62 -1.80 6.63 15.88
N TYR A 63 -1.89 5.35 16.27
CA TYR A 63 -1.84 4.95 17.68
C TYR A 63 -0.52 5.39 18.34
N PHE A 64 0.61 5.22 17.65
CA PHE A 64 1.93 5.67 18.09
C PHE A 64 2.24 7.14 17.75
N GLN A 65 1.25 7.88 17.22
CA GLN A 65 1.36 9.21 16.59
C GLN A 65 2.66 9.42 15.80
N ALA A 66 2.81 8.54 14.81
CA ALA A 66 3.82 8.46 13.77
C ALA A 66 5.26 8.71 14.25
N PHE A 67 5.53 8.19 15.46
CA PHE A 67 6.83 7.98 16.10
C PHE A 67 7.48 9.23 16.70
N ARG A 68 6.72 9.95 17.53
CA ARG A 68 7.18 11.11 18.31
C ARG A 68 8.39 10.76 19.21
N ASN A 69 9.44 11.58 19.13
CA ASN A 69 10.75 11.47 19.82
C ASN A 69 11.59 10.21 19.51
N ILE A 70 11.26 9.46 18.46
CA ILE A 70 12.15 8.39 18.01
C ILE A 70 13.46 8.96 17.45
N ARG A 71 14.57 8.25 17.65
CA ARG A 71 15.86 8.60 17.04
C ARG A 71 15.77 8.48 15.52
N LEU A 72 16.48 9.35 14.81
CA LEU A 72 16.46 9.42 13.33
C LEU A 72 16.73 8.06 12.67
N TRP A 73 17.76 7.34 13.11
CA TRP A 73 18.07 6.01 12.54
C TRP A 73 16.92 5.00 12.77
N GLY A 74 16.29 5.03 13.94
CA GLY A 74 15.15 4.16 14.26
C GLY A 74 13.94 4.48 13.40
N TYR A 75 13.72 5.77 13.11
CA TYR A 75 12.68 6.20 12.16
C TYR A 75 12.90 5.61 10.78
N TRP A 76 14.12 5.71 10.24
CA TRP A 76 14.46 5.19 8.92
C TRP A 76 14.34 3.67 8.83
N VAL A 77 14.76 2.94 9.87
CA VAL A 77 14.59 1.48 9.94
C VAL A 77 13.12 1.09 9.92
N LEU A 78 12.26 1.79 10.67
CA LEU A 78 10.81 1.56 10.61
C LEU A 78 10.24 1.88 9.24
N CYS A 79 10.66 2.98 8.61
CA CYS A 79 10.23 3.32 7.25
C CYS A 79 10.66 2.26 6.23
N ALA A 80 11.88 1.72 6.35
CA ALA A 80 12.35 0.65 5.49
C ALA A 80 11.55 -0.64 5.72
N PHE A 81 11.30 -1.00 6.98
CA PHE A 81 10.50 -2.18 7.31
C PHE A 81 9.07 -2.09 6.77
N LEU A 82 8.39 -0.97 6.99
CA LEU A 82 7.06 -0.72 6.44
C LEU A 82 7.09 -0.64 4.90
N GLY A 83 8.17 -0.11 4.33
CA GLY A 83 8.41 0.04 2.89
C GLY A 83 8.75 -1.25 2.18
N PHE A 84 9.15 -2.26 2.94
CA PHE A 84 9.28 -3.62 2.49
C PHE A 84 7.93 -4.36 2.57
N ILE A 85 7.20 -4.22 3.69
CA ILE A 85 5.93 -4.93 3.91
C ILE A 85 4.87 -4.58 2.85
N ILE A 86 4.74 -3.30 2.49
CA ILE A 86 3.69 -2.88 1.56
C ILE A 86 3.87 -3.54 0.18
N PRO A 87 5.02 -3.40 -0.52
CA PRO A 87 5.26 -4.10 -1.78
C PRO A 87 5.25 -5.63 -1.63
N LEU A 88 5.73 -6.17 -0.51
CA LEU A 88 5.68 -7.61 -0.26
C LEU A 88 4.24 -8.12 -0.27
N PHE A 89 3.34 -7.45 0.46
CA PHE A 89 1.93 -7.83 0.53
C PHE A 89 1.24 -7.69 -0.82
N MET A 90 1.55 -6.61 -1.55
CA MET A 90 1.02 -6.39 -2.90
C MET A 90 1.50 -7.46 -3.90
N GLY A 91 2.80 -7.73 -3.92
CA GLY A 91 3.42 -8.68 -4.85
C GLY A 91 3.12 -10.15 -4.54
N SER A 92 2.60 -10.46 -3.34
CA SER A 92 2.23 -11.82 -2.94
C SER A 92 0.71 -12.00 -2.89
N VAL A 93 0.10 -11.66 -1.75
CA VAL A 93 -1.34 -11.78 -1.49
C VAL A 93 -2.14 -11.00 -2.53
N GLY A 94 -1.66 -9.81 -2.89
CA GLY A 94 -2.35 -8.96 -3.83
C GLY A 94 -2.41 -9.52 -5.25
N ALA A 95 -1.26 -9.89 -5.80
CA ALA A 95 -1.15 -10.53 -7.11
C ALA A 95 -1.97 -11.84 -7.16
N THR A 96 -1.90 -12.64 -6.09
CA THR A 96 -2.65 -13.90 -5.97
C THR A 96 -4.16 -13.68 -5.98
N LEU A 97 -4.65 -12.68 -5.22
CA LEU A 97 -6.07 -12.37 -5.19
C LEU A 97 -6.58 -11.97 -6.59
N MET A 98 -5.77 -11.25 -7.35
CA MET A 98 -6.15 -10.90 -8.73
C MET A 98 -6.20 -12.11 -9.65
N LEU A 99 -5.22 -13.00 -9.59
CA LEU A 99 -5.28 -14.25 -10.36
C LEU A 99 -6.55 -15.04 -10.04
N ILE A 100 -6.95 -15.08 -8.77
CA ILE A 100 -8.18 -15.75 -8.33
C ILE A 100 -9.42 -15.07 -8.91
N LEU A 101 -9.45 -13.74 -8.94
CA LEU A 101 -10.57 -12.98 -9.53
C LEU A 101 -10.66 -13.15 -11.05
N GLU A 102 -9.52 -13.26 -11.73
CA GLU A 102 -9.44 -13.36 -13.19
C GLU A 102 -9.66 -14.79 -13.70
N TYR A 103 -9.07 -15.78 -13.05
CA TYR A 103 -9.04 -17.17 -13.51
C TYR A 103 -9.90 -18.13 -12.67
N GLY A 104 -10.40 -17.68 -11.52
CA GLY A 104 -11.19 -18.49 -10.59
C GLY A 104 -10.34 -19.26 -9.58
N PHE A 105 -10.83 -19.38 -8.35
CA PHE A 105 -10.11 -20.01 -7.24
C PHE A 105 -9.64 -21.44 -7.54
N GLU A 106 -10.52 -22.27 -8.11
CA GLU A 106 -10.22 -23.67 -8.41
C GLU A 106 -9.04 -23.79 -9.37
N ARG A 107 -8.98 -22.95 -10.41
CA ARG A 107 -7.93 -22.96 -11.42
C ARG A 107 -6.58 -22.47 -10.89
N VAL A 108 -6.58 -21.57 -9.91
CA VAL A 108 -5.36 -21.08 -9.25
C VAL A 108 -4.82 -22.10 -8.24
N MET A 109 -5.71 -22.82 -7.55
CA MET A 109 -5.33 -23.71 -6.44
C MET A 109 -5.12 -25.17 -6.83
N THR A 110 -5.63 -25.63 -7.99
CA THR A 110 -5.38 -27.00 -8.46
C THR A 110 -4.14 -27.05 -9.36
N PRO A 111 -3.17 -27.95 -9.07
CA PRO A 111 -2.09 -28.26 -10.00
C PRO A 111 -2.69 -28.88 -11.27
N SER A 112 -2.47 -28.25 -12.43
CA SER A 112 -2.82 -28.81 -13.73
C SER A 112 -1.55 -28.95 -14.58
N THR A 113 -1.59 -29.86 -15.56
CA THR A 113 -0.48 -30.08 -16.51
C THR A 113 -0.27 -28.92 -17.48
N GLU A 114 -1.22 -27.98 -17.54
CA GLU A 114 -1.12 -26.73 -18.28
C GLU A 114 -0.68 -25.63 -17.31
N ILE A 115 0.62 -25.32 -17.27
CA ILE A 115 1.20 -24.19 -16.51
C ILE A 115 0.34 -22.96 -16.74
N THR A 116 -0.48 -22.53 -15.78
CA THR A 116 -1.27 -21.31 -15.98
C THR A 116 -1.56 -20.48 -14.74
N ALA A 117 -1.64 -21.02 -13.53
CA ALA A 117 -1.99 -20.16 -12.38
C ALA A 117 -1.37 -20.56 -11.04
N ASN A 118 -1.25 -21.86 -10.74
CA ASN A 118 -0.63 -22.33 -9.49
C ASN A 118 0.89 -22.07 -9.46
N ASP A 119 1.59 -22.34 -10.57
CA ASP A 119 3.01 -22.02 -10.72
C ASP A 119 3.26 -20.50 -10.63
N ILE A 120 2.34 -19.71 -11.20
CA ILE A 120 2.40 -18.25 -11.16
C ILE A 120 2.21 -17.74 -9.72
N MET A 121 1.27 -18.32 -8.96
CA MET A 121 1.07 -17.99 -7.54
C MET A 121 2.32 -18.31 -6.72
N HIS A 122 2.90 -19.51 -6.91
CA HIS A 122 4.12 -19.91 -6.22
C HIS A 122 5.29 -18.97 -6.55
N ASP A 123 5.41 -18.56 -7.82
CA ASP A 123 6.41 -17.59 -8.24
C ASP A 123 6.16 -16.20 -7.66
N TYR A 124 4.91 -15.75 -7.48
CA TYR A 124 4.62 -14.48 -6.81
C TYR A 124 5.07 -14.47 -5.35
N PHE A 125 4.77 -15.51 -4.57
CA PHE A 125 5.27 -15.59 -3.19
C PHE A 125 6.80 -15.71 -3.10
N LYS A 126 7.41 -16.39 -4.07
CA LYS A 126 8.87 -16.55 -4.15
C LYS A 126 9.59 -15.26 -4.56
N LEU A 127 9.03 -14.51 -5.51
CA LEU A 127 9.63 -13.31 -6.07
C LEU A 127 9.24 -12.02 -5.34
N ALA A 128 8.11 -11.98 -4.64
CA ALA A 128 7.65 -10.80 -3.91
C ALA A 128 8.69 -10.22 -2.93
N PRO A 129 9.43 -11.03 -2.13
CA PRO A 129 10.52 -10.51 -1.30
C PRO A 129 11.63 -9.84 -2.11
N LEU A 130 12.00 -10.42 -3.25
CA LEU A 130 13.03 -9.88 -4.13
C LEU A 130 12.56 -8.54 -4.72
N TYR A 131 11.33 -8.47 -5.23
CA TYR A 131 10.74 -7.21 -5.71
C TYR A 131 10.67 -6.16 -4.61
N ALA A 132 10.23 -6.53 -3.41
CA ALA A 132 10.14 -5.62 -2.27
C ALA A 132 11.52 -5.06 -1.86
N LEU A 133 12.59 -5.86 -1.95
CA LEU A 133 13.96 -5.39 -1.74
C LEU A 133 14.43 -4.43 -2.84
N ILE A 134 14.13 -4.73 -4.11
CA ILE A 134 14.52 -3.89 -5.25
C ILE A 134 13.89 -2.50 -5.16
N VAL A 135 12.61 -2.41 -4.77
CA VAL A 135 11.90 -1.12 -4.67
C VAL A 135 12.15 -0.38 -3.35
N LEU A 136 12.80 -1.03 -2.38
CA LEU A 136 13.06 -0.49 -1.04
C LEU A 136 13.71 0.92 -1.03
N PRO A 137 14.68 1.24 -1.90
CA PRO A 137 15.29 2.57 -1.96
C PRO A 137 14.29 3.69 -2.32
N VAL A 138 13.17 3.34 -2.96
CA VAL A 138 12.10 4.29 -3.34
C VAL A 138 10.98 4.29 -2.30
N THR A 139 10.56 3.11 -1.82
CA THR A 139 9.44 3.02 -0.88
C THR A 139 9.80 3.56 0.50
N THR A 140 11.05 3.41 0.93
CA THR A 140 11.54 3.91 2.21
C THR A 140 11.43 5.45 2.35
N PRO A 141 12.02 6.28 1.46
CA PRO A 141 11.89 7.73 1.56
C PRO A 141 10.45 8.20 1.34
N PHE A 142 9.67 7.51 0.49
CA PHE A 142 8.26 7.82 0.31
C PHE A 142 7.47 7.64 1.61
N LEU A 143 7.65 6.51 2.31
CA LEU A 143 7.04 6.29 3.61
C LEU A 143 7.53 7.25 4.67
N ALA A 144 8.81 7.61 4.66
CA ALA A 144 9.35 8.59 5.57
C ALA A 144 8.64 9.95 5.41
N LEU A 145 8.37 10.39 4.18
CA LEU A 145 7.62 11.62 3.91
C LEU A 145 6.15 11.49 4.30
N TRP A 146 5.51 10.38 3.92
CA TRP A 146 4.09 10.14 4.21
C TRP A 146 3.81 10.07 5.71
N LEU A 147 4.62 9.34 6.49
CA LEU A 147 4.51 9.29 7.95
C LEU A 147 4.83 10.63 8.61
N LYS A 148 5.74 11.44 8.05
CA LYS A 148 5.96 12.82 8.53
C LYS A 148 4.74 13.71 8.29
N GLY A 149 4.13 13.62 7.12
CA GLY A 149 2.88 14.34 6.81
C GLY A 149 1.76 13.93 7.76
N MET A 150 1.64 12.63 8.02
CA MET A 150 0.70 12.09 9.00
C MET A 150 0.97 12.62 10.42
N GLN A 151 2.22 12.64 10.86
CA GLN A 151 2.62 13.17 12.17
C GLN A 151 2.20 14.64 12.32
N ALA A 152 2.47 15.47 11.30
CA ALA A 152 2.08 16.87 11.29
C ALA A 152 0.55 17.04 11.34
N PHE A 153 -0.19 16.24 10.57
CA PHE A 153 -1.64 16.27 10.55
C PHE A 153 -2.25 15.87 11.90
N LEU A 154 -1.77 14.79 12.52
CA LEU A 154 -2.21 14.36 13.85
C LEU A 154 -1.96 15.44 14.91
N THR A 155 -0.80 16.09 14.86
CA THR A 155 -0.44 17.19 15.77
C THR A 155 -1.38 18.39 15.58
N TYR A 156 -1.70 18.75 14.33
CA TYR A 156 -2.66 19.82 14.04
C TYR A 156 -4.05 19.51 14.59
N VAL A 157 -4.56 18.29 14.35
CA VAL A 157 -5.87 17.86 14.85
C VAL A 157 -5.90 17.88 16.39
N GLU A 158 -4.83 17.42 17.06
CA GLU A 158 -4.76 17.45 18.52
C GLU A 158 -4.80 18.89 19.06
N ASN A 159 -4.04 19.80 18.46
CA ASN A 159 -3.97 21.21 18.89
C ASN A 159 -5.28 21.97 18.64
N LYS A 160 -5.94 21.75 17.50
CA LYS A 160 -7.23 22.38 17.20
C LYS A 160 -8.28 21.98 18.24
N TRP A 161 -8.33 20.70 18.59
CA TRP A 161 -9.30 20.20 19.55
C TRP A 161 -9.07 20.70 20.97
N LYS A 162 -7.81 20.81 21.42
CA LYS A 162 -7.51 21.40 22.74
C LYS A 162 -8.06 22.82 22.88
N LYS A 163 -8.05 23.61 21.79
CA LYS A 163 -8.61 24.97 21.78
C LYS A 163 -10.13 25.03 21.79
N GLU A 164 -10.81 23.98 21.37
CA GLU A 164 -12.28 23.92 21.32
C GLU A 164 -12.90 23.38 22.62
N THR A 165 -12.10 22.77 23.49
CA THR A 165 -12.53 22.17 24.77
C THR A 165 -12.07 22.95 26.01
N LEU A 166 -11.33 24.04 25.84
CA LEU A 166 -10.88 24.98 26.87
C LEU A 166 -11.60 26.30 26.69
#